data_AF-A0AAW8KYR5-F1
#
_entry.id   AF-A0AAW8KYR5-F1
#
_cell.length_a   1.000
_cell.length_b   1.000
_cell.length_c   1.000
_cell.angle_alpha   90.00
_cell.angle_beta   90.00
_cell.angle_gamma   90.00
#
_symmetry.space_group_name_H-M   'P 1'
#
loop_
_entity.id
_entity.type
_entity.pdbx_description
1 polymer ?
#
loop_
_entity_poly.entity_id
_entity_poly.type
_entity_poly.pdbx_seq_one_letter_code
_entity_poly.pdbx_strand_id
1 'polypeptide(L)'
;KNGKRLPEKDDQFTITSQIQNKDGWVKHPLDEQLRAKAQNQKLRTIPVRMIFNDPELNLRAEYTLFDRQTGRPICTGNGETCQRLGQNGVEQHPCPS
;
A
#
# COMPACT_ATOMS: atom_id res chain seq x y z
N LYS A 1 10.02 34.28 5.93
CA LYS A 1 10.87 35.50 5.98
C LYS A 1 10.59 36.34 4.74
N ASN A 2 10.57 37.68 4.84
CA ASN A 2 10.31 38.61 3.72
C ASN A 2 9.00 38.34 2.94
N GLY A 3 7.89 38.08 3.66
CA GLY A 3 6.58 37.85 3.01
C GLY A 3 6.46 36.54 2.22
N LYS A 4 7.54 35.77 2.05
CA LYS A 4 7.52 34.43 1.46
C LYS A 4 7.56 33.37 2.56
N ARG A 5 6.61 32.42 2.49
CA ARG A 5 6.68 31.15 3.23
C ARG A 5 7.84 30.35 2.64
N LEU A 6 8.96 30.34 3.35
CA LEU A 6 10.07 29.46 3.05
C LEU A 6 9.81 28.13 3.77
N PRO A 7 10.07 26.98 3.12
CA PRO A 7 10.02 25.70 3.81
C PRO A 7 11.06 25.71 4.93
N GLU A 8 10.60 25.38 6.13
CA GLU A 8 11.45 25.22 7.30
C GLU A 8 11.80 23.74 7.44
N LYS A 9 13.03 23.46 7.80
CA LYS A 9 13.46 22.08 8.07
C LYS A 9 12.87 21.66 9.41
N ASP A 10 11.85 20.82 9.38
CA ASP A 10 11.36 20.17 10.58
C ASP A 10 12.39 19.15 11.09
N ASP A 11 12.58 19.11 12.42
CA ASP A 11 13.49 18.16 13.08
C ASP A 11 12.75 16.92 13.63
N GLN A 12 11.48 16.76 13.28
CA GLN A 12 10.57 15.71 13.72
C GLN A 12 9.51 15.44 12.66
N PHE A 13 8.85 14.29 12.76
CA PHE A 13 7.65 14.01 11.99
C PHE A 13 6.43 14.72 12.59
N THR A 14 5.50 15.09 11.70
CA THR A 14 4.15 15.55 12.05
C THR A 14 3.14 14.74 11.24
N ILE A 15 2.17 14.14 11.90
CA ILE A 15 1.12 13.34 11.24
C ILE A 15 -0.13 14.20 11.09
N THR A 16 -0.53 14.42 9.85
CA THR A 16 -1.74 15.17 9.51
C THR A 16 -2.79 14.26 8.89
N SER A 17 -4.05 14.68 8.94
CA SER A 17 -5.07 14.10 8.07
C SER A 17 -4.85 14.55 6.63
N GLN A 18 -5.68 14.06 5.72
CA GLN A 18 -5.70 14.51 4.32
C GLN A 18 -6.48 15.82 4.13
N ILE A 19 -6.90 16.48 5.21
CA ILE A 19 -7.72 17.70 5.18
C ILE A 19 -6.84 18.92 5.47
N GLN A 20 -6.91 19.92 4.60
CA GLN A 20 -6.24 21.20 4.76
C GLN A 20 -7.27 22.33 4.89
N ASN A 21 -7.23 23.04 6.01
CA ASN A 21 -8.05 24.21 6.29
C ASN A 21 -7.28 25.50 5.96
N LYS A 22 -7.95 26.66 6.05
CA LYS A 22 -7.33 27.98 5.87
C LYS A 22 -6.11 28.19 6.79
N ASP A 23 -6.17 27.62 7.99
CA ASP A 23 -5.12 27.75 9.01
C ASP A 23 -4.00 26.70 8.87
N GLY A 24 -4.17 25.71 7.98
CA GLY A 24 -3.17 24.66 7.71
C GLY A 24 -3.73 23.25 7.70
N TRP A 25 -2.82 22.27 7.69
CA TRP A 25 -3.17 20.86 7.76
C TRP A 25 -3.75 20.49 9.12
N VAL A 26 -4.85 19.74 9.11
CA VAL A 26 -5.49 19.27 10.34
C VAL A 26 -4.64 18.12 10.92
N LYS A 27 -4.27 18.20 12.19
CA LYS A 27 -3.50 17.14 12.86
C LYS A 27 -4.30 15.85 12.95
N HIS A 28 -3.64 14.71 12.70
CA HIS A 28 -4.25 13.41 12.91
C HIS A 28 -4.25 13.07 14.41
N PRO A 29 -5.29 12.42 14.96
CA PRO A 29 -5.31 12.01 16.37
C PRO A 29 -4.08 11.17 16.81
N LEU A 30 -3.51 10.40 15.87
CA LEU A 30 -2.29 9.63 16.13
C LEU A 30 -1.03 10.48 16.31
N ASP A 31 -0.98 11.72 15.81
CA ASP A 31 0.18 12.60 16.04
C ASP A 31 0.41 12.79 17.53
N GLU A 32 -0.65 13.18 18.26
CA GLU A 32 -0.60 13.41 19.70
C GLU A 32 -0.30 12.13 20.47
N GLN A 33 -0.95 11.02 20.11
CA GLN A 33 -0.75 9.73 20.78
C GLN A 33 0.67 9.20 20.63
N LEU A 34 1.27 9.31 19.43
CA LEU A 34 2.63 8.85 19.19
C LEU A 34 3.65 9.80 19.80
N ARG A 35 3.38 11.10 19.77
CA ARG A 35 4.21 12.14 20.39
C ARG A 35 4.29 12.00 21.90
N ALA A 36 3.18 11.68 22.57
CA ALA A 36 3.14 11.45 24.01
C ALA A 36 4.03 10.28 24.45
N LYS A 37 4.27 9.32 23.56
CA LYS A 37 5.15 8.15 23.80
C LYS A 37 6.60 8.38 23.36
N ALA A 38 6.88 9.47 22.65
CA ALA A 38 8.20 9.77 22.12
C ALA A 38 9.05 10.55 23.13
N GLN A 39 10.35 10.27 23.17
CA GLN A 39 11.28 11.01 24.01
C GLN A 39 11.27 12.50 23.65
N ASN A 40 11.18 13.36 24.66
CA ASN A 40 11.09 14.82 24.51
C ASN A 40 9.91 15.30 23.64
N GLN A 41 8.84 14.50 23.50
CA GLN A 41 7.68 14.82 22.66
C GLN A 41 8.06 15.09 21.19
N LYS A 42 9.18 14.53 20.72
CA LYS A 42 9.64 14.64 19.33
C LYS A 42 9.45 13.32 18.62
N LEU A 43 8.51 13.30 17.66
CA LEU A 43 8.23 12.09 16.89
C LEU A 43 9.35 11.84 15.88
N ARG A 44 10.19 10.82 16.13
CA ARG A 44 11.31 10.43 15.25
C ARG A 44 11.12 9.07 14.58
N THR A 45 10.06 8.34 14.94
CA THR A 45 9.78 7.01 14.41
C THR A 45 8.27 6.85 14.31
N ILE A 46 7.79 6.33 13.18
CA ILE A 46 6.38 6.03 12.96
C ILE A 46 6.25 4.51 12.97
N PRO A 47 5.54 3.91 13.97
CA PRO A 47 5.34 2.47 13.99
C PRO A 47 4.40 2.08 12.85
N VAL A 48 4.87 1.19 11.97
CA VAL A 48 4.06 0.62 10.89
C VAL A 48 3.73 -0.83 11.27
N ARG A 49 2.44 -1.16 11.25
CA ARG A 49 1.98 -2.54 11.44
C ARG A 49 1.55 -3.09 10.08
N MET A 50 2.28 -4.08 9.59
CA MET A 50 1.81 -4.90 8.48
C MET A 50 0.68 -5.80 8.97
N ILE A 51 -0.37 -5.95 8.17
CA ILE A 51 -1.54 -6.79 8.50
C ILE A 51 -1.16 -8.28 8.48
N PHE A 52 -0.07 -8.61 7.80
CA PHE A 52 0.43 -9.97 7.65
C PHE A 52 1.90 -10.04 8.06
N ASN A 53 2.29 -11.22 8.56
CA ASN A 53 3.62 -11.54 9.03
C ASN A 53 4.58 -12.01 7.92
N ASP A 54 4.09 -12.10 6.67
CA ASP A 54 4.85 -12.53 5.51
C ASP A 54 4.60 -11.57 4.33
N PRO A 55 5.65 -11.07 3.64
CA PRO A 55 5.50 -10.25 2.44
C PRO A 55 4.71 -10.92 1.31
N GLU A 56 4.76 -12.26 1.18
CA GLU A 56 3.98 -13.01 0.18
C GLU A 56 2.47 -12.96 0.44
N LEU A 57 2.05 -12.71 1.68
CA LEU A 57 0.63 -12.56 2.02
C LEU A 57 0.08 -11.17 1.63
N ASN A 58 0.93 -10.18 1.37
CA ASN A 58 0.53 -8.82 0.97
C ASN A 58 0.63 -8.59 -0.54
N LEU A 59 1.59 -9.20 -1.23
CA LEU A 59 1.78 -9.07 -2.68
C LEU A 59 1.28 -10.32 -3.39
N ARG A 60 -0.03 -10.35 -3.70
CA ARG A 60 -0.56 -11.36 -4.63
C ARG A 60 -0.39 -10.85 -6.05
N ALA A 61 0.51 -11.47 -6.80
CA ALA A 61 0.56 -11.32 -8.23
C ALA A 61 -0.49 -12.25 -8.84
N GLU A 62 -1.58 -11.67 -9.34
CA GLU A 62 -2.60 -12.42 -10.09
C GLU A 62 -2.43 -12.10 -11.58
N TYR A 63 -2.20 -13.14 -12.37
CA TYR A 63 -2.08 -13.06 -13.82
C TYR A 63 -3.32 -13.67 -14.45
N THR A 64 -4.01 -12.89 -15.28
CA THR A 64 -5.15 -13.39 -16.06
C THR A 64 -4.91 -13.17 -17.54
N LEU A 65 -4.97 -14.27 -18.30
CA LEU A 65 -4.98 -14.25 -19.75
C LEU A 65 -6.43 -14.23 -20.24
N PHE A 66 -6.74 -13.27 -21.11
CA PHE A 66 -8.07 -13.11 -21.70
C PHE A 66 -8.06 -13.46 -23.18
N ASP A 67 -9.16 -14.06 -23.65
CA ASP A 67 -9.46 -14.17 -25.07
C ASP A 67 -9.76 -12.78 -25.64
N ARG A 68 -9.03 -12.38 -26.69
CA ARG A 68 -9.10 -11.02 -27.24
C ARG A 68 -10.43 -10.69 -27.92
N GLN A 69 -11.18 -11.69 -28.39
CA GLN A 69 -12.41 -11.47 -29.13
C GLN A 69 -13.61 -11.36 -28.19
N THR A 70 -13.64 -12.21 -27.15
CA THR A 70 -14.77 -12.35 -26.22
C THR A 70 -14.55 -11.62 -24.89
N GLY A 71 -13.30 -11.26 -24.57
CA GLY A 71 -12.92 -10.67 -23.28
C GLY A 71 -13.02 -11.65 -22.11
N ARG A 72 -13.25 -12.95 -22.36
CA ARG A 72 -13.39 -13.96 -21.30
C ARG A 72 -12.03 -14.44 -20.81
N PRO A 73 -11.86 -14.67 -19.50
CA PRO A 73 -10.62 -15.23 -18.96
C PRO A 73 -10.47 -16.67 -19.45
N ILE A 74 -9.31 -16.99 -20.00
CA ILE A 74 -8.96 -18.35 -20.48
C ILE A 74 -7.95 -19.03 -19.56
N CYS A 75 -7.20 -18.26 -18.78
CA CYS A 75 -6.22 -18.78 -17.85
C CYS A 75 -6.01 -17.78 -16.71
N THR A 76 -6.05 -18.25 -15.46
CA THR A 76 -5.78 -17.43 -14.26
C THR A 76 -4.72 -18.12 -13.40
N GLY A 77 -3.77 -17.36 -12.85
CA GLY A 77 -2.68 -17.95 -12.07
C GLY A 77 -1.88 -16.93 -11.28
N ASN A 78 -0.88 -17.42 -10.55
CA ASN A 78 0.00 -16.62 -9.70
C ASN A 78 1.41 -16.40 -10.28
N GLY A 79 1.61 -16.78 -11.55
CA GLY A 79 2.92 -16.73 -12.20
C GLY A 79 3.75 -18.01 -12.05
N GLU A 80 3.38 -18.91 -11.14
CA GLU A 80 4.00 -20.24 -10.98
C GLU A 80 3.08 -21.37 -11.45
N THR A 81 1.81 -21.31 -11.05
CA THR A 81 0.76 -22.22 -11.52
C THR A 81 -0.45 -21.46 -12.02
N CYS A 82 -1.17 -22.06 -12.95
CA CYS A 82 -2.39 -21.50 -13.53
C CYS A 82 -3.49 -22.54 -13.66
N GLN A 83 -4.74 -22.07 -13.69
CA GLN A 83 -5.94 -22.85 -13.98
C GLN A 83 -6.51 -22.40 -15.33
N ARG A 84 -6.81 -23.37 -16.19
CA ARG A 84 -7.42 -23.14 -17.50
C ARG A 84 -8.36 -24.28 -17.89
N LEU A 85 -9.23 -24.02 -18.86
CA LEU A 85 -10.11 -25.04 -19.42
C LEU A 85 -9.31 -25.95 -20.38
N GLY A 86 -9.09 -27.20 -19.97
CA GLY A 86 -8.53 -28.28 -20.78
C GLY A 86 -9.62 -29.21 -21.32
N GLN A 87 -9.21 -30.32 -21.93
CA GLN A 87 -10.13 -31.27 -22.55
C GLN A 87 -11.02 -31.99 -21.52
N ASN A 88 -10.53 -32.13 -20.28
CA ASN A 88 -11.24 -32.83 -19.21
C ASN A 88 -11.87 -31.87 -18.17
N GLY A 89 -11.99 -30.58 -18.49
CA GLY A 89 -12.52 -29.55 -17.60
C GLY A 89 -11.45 -28.57 -17.14
N VAL A 90 -11.59 -28.01 -15.94
CA VAL A 90 -10.60 -27.06 -15.39
C VAL A 90 -9.38 -27.85 -14.91
N GLU A 91 -8.22 -27.55 -15.49
CA GLU A 91 -6.96 -28.22 -15.19
C GLU A 91 -5.92 -27.22 -14.68
N GLN A 92 -5.07 -27.67 -13.75
CA GLN A 92 -3.96 -26.88 -13.23
C GLN A 92 -2.67 -27.23 -13.98
N HIS A 93 -1.96 -26.20 -14.44
CA HIS A 93 -0.72 -26.31 -15.23
C HIS A 93 0.36 -25.39 -14.66
N PRO A 94 1.66 -25.74 -14.74
CA PRO A 94 2.73 -24.80 -14.43
C PRO A 94 2.76 -23.67 -15.47
N CYS A 95 3.01 -22.44 -15.03
CA CYS A 95 3.22 -21.30 -15.91
C CYS A 95 4.63 -21.38 -16.52
N PRO A 96 4.80 -21.33 -17.85
CA PRO A 96 6.11 -21.11 -18.44
C PRO A 96 6.56 -19.69 -18.07
N SER A 97 7.67 -19.61 -17.34
CA SER A 97 8.31 -18.36 -16.90
C SER A 97 8.79 -17.52 -18.09
#